data_AF-A0A8J4WCD1-F1
#
_entry.id   AF-A0A8J4WCD1-F1
#
_cell.length_a   1.000
_cell.length_b   1.000
_cell.length_c   1.000
_cell.angle_alpha   90.00
_cell.angle_beta   90.00
_cell.angle_gamma   90.00
#
_symmetry.space_group_name_H-M   'P 1'
#
loop_
_entity.id
_entity.type
_entity.pdbx_description
1 polymer ?
#
loop_
_entity_poly.entity_id
_entity_poly.type
_entity_poly.pdbx_seq_one_letter_code
_entity_poly.pdbx_strand_id
1 'polypeptide(L)'
;MLAVSNTVLFITDINRSAMTTMHSCDGSEQADSIPMIVHSLMCYRQSGESKEFARRAIESLVKKLKDKKDDLDSLLTAITTNGTHPSKCVTIQRTLDGRMQIAGRKCLPHIIYARIWRWPDLHRNELKHCKFCSFGFELKQDSVCINPYHYERAVSPVDFGSLSLSPENESEYMMVFKVT
;
A
#
# COMPACT_ATOMS: atom_id res chain seq x y z
N MET A 1 10.23 4.89 -19.87
CA MET A 1 11.07 4.21 -18.86
C MET A 1 11.57 5.28 -17.88
N LEU A 2 10.70 5.76 -17.00
CA LEU A 2 11.03 6.91 -16.16
C LEU A 2 12.00 6.50 -15.06
N ALA A 3 13.10 7.25 -14.98
CA ALA A 3 14.17 7.10 -14.00
C ALA A 3 13.60 7.03 -12.58
N VAL A 4 13.75 5.88 -11.94
CA VAL A 4 13.64 5.78 -10.48
C VAL A 4 14.78 6.66 -9.96
N SER A 5 14.43 7.83 -9.42
CA SER A 5 15.41 8.87 -9.05
C SER A 5 16.56 8.27 -8.25
N ASN A 6 17.81 8.59 -8.58
CA ASN A 6 19.03 8.05 -7.93
C ASN A 6 18.98 8.16 -6.39
N THR A 7 18.18 9.07 -5.84
CA THR A 7 17.89 9.21 -4.41
C THR A 7 17.16 8.00 -3.81
N VAL A 8 16.26 7.33 -4.56
CA VAL A 8 15.50 6.16 -4.09
C VAL A 8 16.43 4.95 -3.95
N LEU A 9 17.30 4.71 -4.93
CA LEU A 9 18.37 3.71 -4.84
C LEU A 9 19.33 4.04 -3.69
N PHE A 10 19.73 5.30 -3.54
CA PHE A 10 20.57 5.75 -2.42
C PHE A 10 19.91 5.51 -1.05
N ILE A 11 18.59 5.70 -0.90
CA ILE A 11 17.88 5.43 0.36
C ILE A 11 17.77 3.92 0.61
N THR A 12 17.51 3.11 -0.43
CA THR A 12 17.51 1.65 -0.29
C THR A 12 18.90 1.08 -0.01
N ASP A 13 19.95 1.67 -0.59
CA ASP A 13 21.35 1.30 -0.38
C ASP A 13 21.88 1.81 0.96
N ILE A 14 21.50 3.02 1.41
CA ILE A 14 21.77 3.48 2.79
C ILE A 14 21.06 2.58 3.79
N ASN A 15 19.79 2.21 3.57
CA ASN A 15 19.09 1.28 4.46
C ASN A 15 19.72 -0.12 4.41
N ARG A 16 20.12 -0.62 3.23
CA ARG A 16 20.80 -1.92 3.07
C ARG A 16 22.20 -1.93 3.70
N SER A 17 22.99 -0.87 3.53
CA SER A 17 24.32 -0.73 4.13
C SER A 17 24.25 -0.48 5.64
N ALA A 18 23.28 0.29 6.13
CA ALA A 18 23.04 0.46 7.56
C ALA A 18 22.67 -0.88 8.22
N MET A 19 21.86 -1.71 7.55
CA MET A 19 21.51 -3.06 8.04
C MET A 19 22.70 -4.05 7.95
N THR A 20 23.64 -3.86 7.02
CA THR A 20 24.77 -4.79 6.79
C THR A 20 26.00 -4.47 7.66
N THR A 21 26.12 -3.26 8.24
CA THR A 21 27.34 -2.82 8.95
C THR A 21 27.33 -3.09 10.45
N MET A 22 26.28 -3.70 11.03
CA MET A 22 26.18 -3.86 12.49
C MET A 22 26.30 -5.33 12.90
N HIS A 23 27.51 -5.86 12.78
CA HIS A 23 27.94 -7.01 13.55
C HIS A 23 28.86 -6.52 14.66
N SER A 24 28.27 -6.25 15.84
CA SER A 24 28.83 -6.37 17.20
C SER A 24 28.24 -5.31 18.14
N CYS A 25 28.01 -5.74 19.39
CA CYS A 25 27.71 -5.02 20.65
C CYS A 25 26.28 -4.50 20.97
N ASP A 26 25.68 -5.21 21.95
CA ASP A 26 24.91 -4.75 23.12
C ASP A 26 23.62 -3.90 22.99
N GLY A 27 22.48 -4.59 23.11
CA GLY A 27 21.43 -4.26 24.10
C GLY A 27 20.52 -3.03 23.92
N SER A 28 20.85 -2.02 23.10
CA SER A 28 20.09 -0.74 23.12
C SER A 28 19.83 -0.01 21.80
N GLU A 29 20.27 -0.52 20.63
CA GLU A 29 20.20 0.21 19.34
C GLU A 29 18.85 0.19 18.60
N GLN A 30 17.88 -0.64 19.02
CA GLN A 30 16.67 -0.85 18.23
C GLN A 30 15.66 0.30 18.28
N ALA A 31 15.69 1.12 19.34
CA ALA A 31 14.78 2.24 19.52
C ALA A 31 15.03 3.38 18.51
N ASP A 32 16.27 3.54 18.04
CA ASP A 32 16.69 4.65 17.17
C ASP A 32 16.34 4.43 15.69
N SER A 33 16.05 3.18 15.30
CA SER A 33 15.66 2.83 13.93
C SER A 33 14.19 3.16 13.60
N ILE A 34 13.29 3.12 14.60
CA ILE A 34 11.85 3.34 14.39
C ILE A 34 11.56 4.74 13.84
N PRO A 35 12.10 5.85 14.41
CA PRO A 35 11.90 7.18 13.85
C PRO A 35 12.36 7.32 12.40
N MET A 36 13.50 6.71 12.04
CA MET A 36 14.06 6.75 10.69
C MET A 36 13.18 6.00 9.68
N ILE A 37 12.72 4.80 10.05
CA ILE A 37 11.82 4.00 9.21
C ILE A 37 10.48 4.71 9.02
N VAL A 38 9.92 5.29 10.09
CA VAL A 38 8.70 6.09 10.01
C VAL A 38 8.89 7.28 9.08
N HIS A 39 10.01 8.00 9.19
CA HIS A 39 10.34 9.12 8.31
C HIS A 39 10.42 8.67 6.84
N SER A 40 11.13 7.58 6.55
CA SER A 40 11.25 7.01 5.20
C SER A 40 9.88 6.67 4.61
N LEU A 41 9.05 5.91 5.34
CA LEU A 41 7.71 5.52 4.89
C LEU A 41 6.75 6.71 4.73
N MET A 42 6.94 7.78 5.51
CA MET A 42 6.16 9.01 5.41
C MET A 42 6.42 9.79 4.11
N CYS A 43 7.59 9.63 3.47
CA CYS A 43 7.90 10.27 2.20
C CYS A 43 7.04 9.76 1.03
N TYR A 44 6.46 8.57 1.15
CA TYR A 44 5.64 7.92 0.11
C TYR A 44 4.13 8.06 0.36
N ARG A 45 3.73 8.83 1.38
CA ARG A 45 2.31 9.00 1.70
C ARG A 45 1.61 9.81 0.60
N GLN A 46 0.33 9.52 0.40
CA GLN A 46 -0.61 10.31 -0.37
C GLN A 46 -1.27 11.38 0.52
N SER A 47 -2.01 12.31 -0.10
CA SER A 47 -2.69 13.43 0.58
C SER A 47 -4.03 13.08 1.23
N GLY A 48 -4.46 11.80 1.22
CA GLY A 48 -5.79 11.38 1.68
C GLY A 48 -6.02 11.38 3.20
N GLU A 49 -4.96 11.52 3.99
CA GLU A 49 -5.02 11.61 5.45
C GLU A 49 -4.13 12.75 5.94
N SER A 50 -4.44 13.33 7.11
CA SER A 50 -3.59 14.37 7.71
C SER A 50 -2.21 13.81 8.03
N LYS A 51 -1.20 14.70 8.00
CA LYS A 51 0.20 14.32 8.26
C LYS A 51 0.35 13.68 9.65
N GLU A 52 -0.34 14.22 10.65
CA GLU A 52 -0.32 13.76 12.03
C GLU A 52 -0.96 12.37 12.16
N PHE A 53 -2.09 12.15 11.48
CA PHE A 53 -2.75 10.85 11.49
C PHE A 53 -1.89 9.79 10.81
N ALA A 54 -1.38 10.07 9.60
CA ALA A 54 -0.54 9.16 8.84
C ALA A 54 0.71 8.76 9.63
N ARG A 55 1.38 9.74 10.26
CA ARG A 55 2.55 9.49 11.11
C ARG A 55 2.23 8.53 12.26
N ARG A 56 1.13 8.75 12.98
CA ARG A 56 0.71 7.85 14.08
C ARG A 56 0.34 6.45 13.59
N ALA A 57 -0.28 6.35 12.41
CA ALA A 57 -0.65 5.07 11.82
C ALA A 57 0.57 4.25 11.39
N ILE A 58 1.56 4.89 10.75
CA ILE A 58 2.82 4.28 10.33
C ILE A 58 3.65 3.92 11.57
N GLU A 59 3.76 4.81 12.55
CA GLU A 59 4.48 4.54 13.80
C GLU A 59 3.88 3.33 14.55
N SER A 60 2.55 3.24 14.63
CA SER A 60 1.87 2.08 15.22
C SER A 60 2.15 0.78 14.44
N LEU A 61 2.26 0.85 13.11
CA LEU A 61 2.57 -0.30 12.28
C LEU A 61 4.01 -0.77 12.49
N VAL A 62 4.98 0.14 12.39
CA VAL A 62 6.41 -0.17 12.56
C VAL A 62 6.65 -0.78 13.94
N LYS A 63 6.01 -0.24 14.98
CA LYS A 63 6.07 -0.82 16.34
C LYS A 63 5.49 -2.24 16.43
N LYS A 64 4.46 -2.58 15.65
CA LYS A 64 3.88 -3.93 15.59
C LYS A 64 4.73 -4.91 14.78
N LEU A 65 5.52 -4.42 13.82
CA LEU A 65 6.38 -5.22 12.96
C LEU A 65 7.83 -5.30 13.46
N LYS A 66 8.18 -4.63 14.57
CA LYS A 66 9.57 -4.57 15.07
C LYS A 66 10.20 -5.95 15.31
N ASP A 67 9.40 -6.93 15.73
CA ASP A 67 9.83 -8.30 16.00
C ASP A 67 9.65 -9.23 14.77
N LYS A 68 9.14 -8.68 13.65
CA LYS A 68 8.92 -9.36 12.37
C LYS A 68 9.76 -8.70 11.26
N LYS A 69 11.09 -8.86 11.33
CA LYS A 69 12.04 -8.20 10.41
C LYS A 69 11.70 -8.42 8.93
N ASP A 70 11.39 -9.67 8.55
CA ASP A 70 11.03 -10.01 7.17
C ASP A 70 9.79 -9.25 6.66
N ASP A 71 8.76 -9.10 7.50
CA ASP A 71 7.54 -8.35 7.16
C ASP A 71 7.86 -6.86 7.01
N LEU A 72 8.73 -6.32 7.88
CA LEU A 72 9.13 -4.91 7.83
C LEU A 72 9.98 -4.60 6.59
N ASP A 73 10.92 -5.46 6.23
CA ASP A 73 11.76 -5.32 5.03
C ASP A 73 10.92 -5.47 3.76
N SER A 74 9.97 -6.41 3.76
CA SER A 74 9.01 -6.56 2.67
C SER A 74 8.12 -5.33 2.53
N LEU A 75 7.68 -4.71 3.63
CA LEU A 75 6.93 -3.46 3.60
C LEU A 75 7.76 -2.32 3.02
N LEU A 76 8.98 -2.12 3.52
CA LEU A 76 9.90 -1.09 3.01
C LEU A 76 10.09 -1.25 1.50
N THR A 77 10.45 -2.45 1.05
CA THR A 77 10.62 -2.76 -0.38
C THR A 77 9.35 -2.45 -1.18
N ALA A 78 8.18 -2.91 -0.71
CA ALA A 78 6.93 -2.69 -1.42
C ALA A 78 6.61 -1.19 -1.58
N ILE A 79 6.78 -0.40 -0.52
CA ILE A 79 6.49 1.05 -0.54
C ILE A 79 7.52 1.81 -1.35
N THR A 80 8.82 1.60 -1.14
CA THR A 80 9.88 2.40 -1.79
C THR A 80 10.03 2.12 -3.28
N THR A 81 9.61 0.93 -3.72
CA THR A 81 9.64 0.54 -5.14
C THR A 81 8.31 0.79 -5.84
N ASN A 82 7.34 1.40 -5.17
CA ASN A 82 5.97 1.55 -5.65
C ASN A 82 5.36 0.23 -6.18
N GLY A 83 5.68 -0.90 -5.55
CA GLY A 83 5.20 -2.22 -5.95
C GLY A 83 5.72 -2.74 -7.29
N THR A 84 6.76 -2.12 -7.87
CA THR A 84 7.39 -2.58 -9.12
C THR A 84 8.06 -3.95 -8.98
N HIS A 85 8.44 -4.32 -7.75
CA HIS A 85 8.96 -5.63 -7.43
C HIS A 85 7.95 -6.44 -6.60
N PRO A 86 7.79 -7.75 -6.87
CA PRO A 86 7.01 -8.63 -6.02
C PRO A 86 7.49 -8.56 -4.57
N SER A 87 6.55 -8.50 -3.63
CA SER A 87 6.82 -8.45 -2.19
C SER A 87 5.97 -9.48 -1.45
N LYS A 88 6.42 -9.91 -0.27
CA LYS A 88 5.70 -10.86 0.59
C LYS A 88 4.52 -10.18 1.29
N CYS A 89 3.64 -11.00 1.88
CA CYS A 89 2.58 -10.51 2.76
C CYS A 89 3.22 -9.81 3.95
N VAL A 90 2.63 -8.70 4.38
CA VAL A 90 3.03 -7.98 5.59
C VAL A 90 1.85 -8.06 6.54
N THR A 91 2.00 -8.74 7.67
CA THR A 91 0.85 -9.19 8.46
C THR A 91 0.79 -8.61 9.86
N ILE A 92 -0.42 -8.29 10.30
CA ILE A 92 -0.72 -7.96 11.70
C ILE A 92 -1.80 -8.88 12.24
N GLN A 93 -1.85 -9.04 13.57
CA GLN A 93 -2.92 -9.80 14.23
C GLN A 93 -4.29 -9.17 13.93
N ARG A 94 -5.25 -10.01 13.53
CA ARG A 94 -6.64 -9.62 13.34
C ARG A 94 -7.33 -9.49 14.70
N THR A 95 -8.06 -8.39 14.89
CA THR A 95 -8.99 -8.21 16.01
C THR A 95 -10.31 -8.93 15.75
N LEU A 96 -11.07 -9.25 16.80
CA LEU A 96 -12.34 -9.98 16.69
C LEU A 96 -13.34 -9.34 15.71
N ASP A 97 -13.38 -8.02 15.64
CA ASP A 97 -14.27 -7.27 14.74
C ASP A 97 -13.57 -6.80 13.44
N GLY A 98 -12.30 -7.18 13.24
CA GLY A 98 -11.48 -6.81 12.09
C GLY A 98 -11.09 -5.33 12.01
N ARG A 99 -11.41 -4.52 13.03
CA ARG A 99 -11.10 -3.08 13.07
C ARG A 99 -9.89 -2.82 13.93
N MET A 100 -9.09 -1.83 13.53
CA MET A 100 -8.02 -1.28 14.35
C MET A 100 -8.39 0.13 14.80
N GLN A 101 -7.80 0.57 15.92
CA GLN A 101 -7.97 1.93 16.42
C GLN A 101 -6.64 2.68 16.37
N ILE A 102 -6.66 3.88 15.81
CA ILE A 102 -5.51 4.78 15.72
C ILE A 102 -6.00 6.17 16.11
N ALA A 103 -5.38 6.77 17.14
CA ALA A 103 -5.73 8.12 17.59
C ALA A 103 -7.24 8.31 17.88
N GLY A 104 -7.90 7.31 18.48
CA GLY A 104 -9.34 7.35 18.76
C GLY A 104 -10.24 6.93 17.59
N ARG A 105 -9.73 6.94 16.35
CA ARG A 105 -10.49 6.58 15.14
C ARG A 105 -10.44 5.07 14.87
N LYS A 106 -11.61 4.44 14.70
CA LYS A 106 -11.72 3.04 14.26
C LYS A 106 -11.67 2.95 12.74
N CYS A 107 -10.80 2.11 12.20
CA CYS A 107 -10.65 1.89 10.75
C CYS A 107 -10.36 0.42 10.44
N LEU A 108 -10.49 0.04 9.17
CA LEU A 108 -10.02 -1.26 8.69
C LEU A 108 -8.53 -1.17 8.34
N PRO A 109 -7.71 -2.14 8.76
CA PRO A 109 -6.25 -2.06 8.62
C PRO A 109 -5.78 -1.98 7.16
N HIS A 110 -6.28 -2.87 6.30
CA HIS A 110 -5.93 -2.89 4.88
C HIS A 110 -6.36 -1.60 4.15
N ILE A 111 -7.55 -1.07 4.45
CA ILE A 111 -8.04 0.19 3.85
C ILE A 111 -7.17 1.37 4.26
N ILE A 112 -6.84 1.52 5.55
CA ILE A 112 -6.11 2.72 6.00
C ILE A 112 -4.69 2.76 5.44
N TYR A 113 -3.99 1.62 5.39
CA TYR A 113 -2.62 1.58 4.85
C TYR A 113 -2.60 1.70 3.33
N ALA A 114 -3.58 1.13 2.62
CA ALA A 114 -3.74 1.35 1.18
C ALA A 114 -4.08 2.82 0.85
N ARG A 115 -4.90 3.48 1.68
CA ARG A 115 -5.19 4.92 1.52
C ARG A 115 -3.96 5.78 1.74
N ILE A 116 -3.15 5.46 2.74
CA ILE A 116 -1.92 6.20 3.05
C ILE A 116 -0.93 6.13 1.89
N TRP A 117 -0.74 4.97 1.23
CA TRP A 117 0.35 4.81 0.25
C TRP A 117 -0.08 4.78 -1.21
N ARG A 118 -1.34 4.47 -1.54
CA ARG A 118 -1.76 4.29 -2.95
C ARG A 118 -2.94 5.15 -3.36
N TRP A 119 -4.04 5.08 -2.63
CA TRP A 119 -5.33 5.64 -3.08
C TRP A 119 -5.90 6.62 -2.06
N PRO A 120 -5.61 7.93 -2.14
CA PRO A 120 -6.01 8.91 -1.13
C PRO A 120 -7.53 9.02 -0.95
N ASP A 121 -8.30 8.70 -1.99
CA ASP A 121 -9.76 8.76 -2.08
C ASP A 121 -10.44 7.40 -1.81
N LEU A 122 -9.70 6.39 -1.32
CA LEU A 122 -10.22 5.04 -1.16
C LEU A 122 -11.36 4.94 -0.15
N HIS A 123 -12.45 4.24 -0.50
CA HIS A 123 -13.55 3.92 0.42
C HIS A 123 -13.55 2.46 0.92
N ARG A 124 -14.49 2.12 1.82
CA ARG A 124 -14.48 0.89 2.63
C ARG A 124 -14.53 -0.42 1.83
N ASN A 125 -15.27 -0.45 0.71
CA ASN A 125 -15.57 -1.68 -0.04
C ASN A 125 -14.90 -1.70 -1.42
N GLU A 126 -13.87 -0.89 -1.62
CA GLU A 126 -13.22 -0.70 -2.92
C GLU A 126 -11.92 -1.48 -3.07
N LEU A 127 -11.58 -2.37 -2.14
CA LEU A 127 -10.41 -3.23 -2.26
C LEU A 127 -10.80 -4.68 -2.39
N LYS A 128 -10.00 -5.41 -3.17
CA LYS A 128 -9.99 -6.86 -3.25
C LYS A 128 -8.56 -7.35 -3.16
N HIS A 129 -8.29 -8.38 -2.35
CA HIS A 129 -6.94 -8.95 -2.29
C HIS A 129 -6.57 -9.66 -3.60
N CYS A 130 -5.29 -9.59 -3.97
CA CYS A 130 -4.74 -10.32 -5.11
C CYS A 130 -4.74 -11.83 -4.83
N LYS A 131 -4.81 -12.66 -5.88
CA LYS A 131 -4.87 -14.14 -5.75
C LYS A 131 -3.68 -14.75 -5.00
N PHE A 132 -2.51 -14.11 -5.07
CA PHE A 132 -1.29 -14.58 -4.39
C PHE A 132 -1.21 -14.16 -2.92
N CYS A 133 -2.15 -13.34 -2.42
CA CYS A 133 -2.16 -12.87 -1.04
C CYS A 133 -2.82 -13.91 -0.13
N SER A 134 -2.00 -14.68 0.59
CA SER A 134 -2.49 -15.73 1.50
C SER A 134 -3.21 -15.21 2.74
N PHE A 135 -3.07 -13.91 3.06
CA PHE A 135 -3.62 -13.28 4.26
C PHE A 135 -4.56 -12.11 3.94
N GLY A 136 -5.21 -12.12 2.78
CA GLY A 136 -6.18 -11.10 2.38
C GLY A 136 -7.27 -10.86 3.42
N PHE A 137 -7.75 -9.62 3.55
CA PHE A 137 -8.71 -9.28 4.61
C PHE A 137 -9.99 -10.13 4.57
N GLU A 138 -10.50 -10.46 3.37
CA GLU A 138 -11.71 -11.27 3.18
C GLU A 138 -11.54 -12.74 3.55
N LEU A 139 -10.31 -13.24 3.67
CA LEU A 139 -10.02 -14.64 4.02
C LEU A 139 -10.26 -14.96 5.51
N LYS A 140 -10.52 -13.95 6.34
CA LYS A 140 -10.89 -14.08 7.77
C LYS A 140 -9.94 -14.95 8.61
N GLN A 141 -8.67 -15.01 8.24
CA GLN A 141 -7.64 -15.69 9.05
C GLN A 141 -7.25 -14.86 10.29
N ASP A 142 -6.53 -15.49 11.22
CA ASP A 142 -6.04 -14.84 12.45
C ASP A 142 -5.09 -13.67 12.18
N SER A 143 -4.45 -13.64 11.00
CA SER A 143 -3.64 -12.53 10.54
C SER A 143 -4.26 -11.86 9.32
N VAL A 144 -3.96 -10.56 9.16
CA VAL A 144 -4.39 -9.76 8.01
C VAL A 144 -3.19 -9.11 7.33
N CYS A 145 -3.10 -9.25 6.02
CA CYS A 145 -2.13 -8.55 5.17
C CYS A 145 -2.47 -7.07 5.07
N ILE A 146 -1.49 -6.21 5.31
CA ILE A 146 -1.60 -4.75 5.19
C ILE A 146 -0.72 -4.19 4.07
N ASN A 147 -0.01 -5.03 3.33
CA ASN A 147 0.77 -4.61 2.17
C ASN A 147 -0.19 -4.04 1.11
N PRO A 148 -0.13 -2.74 0.78
CA PRO A 148 -1.11 -2.12 -0.09
C PRO A 148 -1.02 -2.63 -1.53
N TYR A 149 0.11 -3.22 -1.95
CA TYR A 149 0.30 -3.84 -3.26
C TYR A 149 -0.20 -5.28 -3.36
N HIS A 150 -0.75 -5.82 -2.27
CA HIS A 150 -1.45 -7.11 -2.25
C HIS A 150 -2.97 -6.95 -2.41
N TYR A 151 -3.40 -5.72 -2.72
CA TYR A 151 -4.79 -5.39 -3.02
C TYR A 151 -4.88 -4.68 -4.36
N GLU A 152 -6.00 -4.88 -5.03
CA GLU A 152 -6.42 -4.16 -6.23
C GLU A 152 -7.65 -3.33 -5.88
N ARG A 153 -7.74 -2.14 -6.50
CA ARG A 153 -8.94 -1.31 -6.33
C ARG A 153 -10.04 -1.88 -7.21
N ALA A 154 -11.11 -2.35 -6.57
CA ALA A 154 -12.34 -2.68 -7.24
C ALA A 154 -13.12 -1.38 -7.46
N VAL A 155 -13.49 -1.10 -8.71
CA VAL A 155 -14.46 -0.06 -9.02
C VAL A 155 -15.83 -0.65 -8.66
N SER A 156 -16.63 0.06 -7.86
CA SER A 156 -18.05 -0.28 -7.74
C SER A 156 -18.63 -0.30 -9.17
N PRO A 157 -19.45 -1.28 -9.55
CA PRO A 157 -20.12 -1.23 -10.84
C PRO A 157 -20.99 0.03 -10.83
N VAL A 158 -20.47 1.11 -11.40
CA VAL A 158 -21.32 2.15 -11.95
C VAL A 158 -22.18 1.43 -12.96
N ASP A 159 -23.50 1.55 -12.83
CA ASP A 159 -24.45 1.02 -13.79
C ASP A 159 -24.11 1.62 -15.17
N PHE A 160 -23.28 0.91 -15.94
CA PHE A 160 -22.95 1.27 -17.32
C PHE A 160 -24.23 1.37 -18.19
N GLY A 161 -25.37 0.88 -17.70
CA GLY A 161 -26.70 1.08 -18.30
C GLY A 161 -27.23 2.51 -18.27
N SER A 162 -26.62 3.45 -17.53
CA SER A 162 -27.01 4.87 -17.54
C SER A 162 -26.09 5.75 -18.41
N LEU A 163 -25.01 5.21 -18.97
CA LEU A 163 -24.26 5.87 -20.04
C LEU A 163 -24.83 5.43 -21.38
N SER A 164 -26.10 5.74 -21.62
CA SER A 164 -26.61 5.80 -22.99
C SER A 164 -25.92 6.98 -23.68
N LEU A 165 -24.76 6.73 -24.28
CA LEU A 165 -24.36 7.52 -25.44
C LEU A 165 -25.51 7.33 -26.44
N SER A 166 -26.29 8.38 -26.63
CA SER A 166 -27.17 8.48 -27.79
C SER A 166 -26.33 8.15 -29.03
N PRO A 167 -26.78 7.26 -29.92
CA PRO A 167 -26.11 7.07 -31.20
C PRO A 167 -26.34 8.35 -32.02
N GLU A 168 -25.46 9.35 -31.86
CA GLU A 168 -25.35 10.42 -32.83
C GLU A 168 -24.62 9.86 -34.05
N ASN A 169 -25.42 9.45 -35.04
CA ASN A 169 -25.10 9.32 -36.46
C ASN A 169 -23.98 8.34 -36.86
N GLU A 170 -24.28 7.04 -36.87
CA GLU A 170 -23.60 6.05 -37.72
C GLU A 170 -24.06 6.15 -39.19
N SER A 171 -23.70 7.21 -39.90
CA SER A 171 -23.89 7.23 -41.38
C SER A 171 -22.73 7.78 -42.21
N GLU A 172 -21.60 8.18 -41.61
CA GLU A 172 -20.52 8.82 -42.38
C GLU A 172 -19.22 7.98 -42.53
N TYR A 173 -19.15 6.74 -42.00
CA TYR A 173 -17.93 5.92 -42.09
C TYR A 173 -18.06 4.60 -42.88
N MET A 174 -19.16 4.43 -43.62
CA MET A 174 -19.36 3.30 -44.54
C MET A 174 -19.36 3.69 -46.04
N MET A 175 -19.10 4.96 -46.36
CA MET A 175 -18.94 5.42 -47.76
C MET A 175 -17.48 5.50 -48.24
N VAL A 176 -16.48 5.14 -47.42
CA VAL A 176 -15.06 5.26 -47.81
C VAL A 176 -14.46 3.93 -48.34
N PHE A 177 -15.24 2.84 -48.41
CA PHE A 177 -14.76 1.53 -48.90
C PHE A 177 -15.61 0.87 -49.98
N LYS A 178 -16.41 1.63 -50.74
CA LYS A 178 -16.95 1.17 -52.03
C LYS A 178 -16.88 2.28 -53.06
N VAL A 179 -16.37 1.93 -54.25
CA VAL A 179 -16.18 2.74 -55.48
C VAL A 179 -14.86 3.54 -55.43
N THR A 180 -13.79 3.19 -56.14
CA THR A 180 -13.53 2.39 -57.35
C THR A 180 -12.27 1.54 -57.22
#